data_AF-A0A6A3I3Q9-F1
#
_entry.id   AF-A0A6A3I3Q9-F1
#
_cell.length_a   1.000
_cell.length_b   1.000
_cell.length_c   1.000
_cell.angle_alpha   90.00
_cell.angle_beta   90.00
_cell.angle_gamma   90.00
#
_symmetry.space_group_name_H-M   'P 1'
#
loop_
_entity.id
_entity.type
_entity.pdbx_description
1 polymer ?
#
loop_
_entity_poly.entity_id
_entity_poly.type
_entity_poly.pdbx_seq_one_letter_code
_entity_poly.pdbx_strand_id
1 'polypeptide(L)'
;MLARMIELKQPLTGFFRHLKTAKGKKEFQRVPKLFQPDSKDWFTIKWLIALLDPIAATSELLGGQGYPTLALAFPCLRQIERTLKRDDLFDEEALLVEDAPYKQTVLDLMTTVRLAFVDLFERRFADLPTDLLWISYLDPRLTNMEGLTNDQCKEAITGLIDAAIAMATQDNLNQSQSPQSDKDSNVSQGSSIPKKQRTTALEGVFGKRARRDA
;
A
#
# COMPACT_ATOMS: atom_id res chain seq x y z
N MET A 1 -8.32 7.48 9.51
CA MET A 1 -9.55 8.25 9.82
C MET A 1 -10.81 7.61 9.20
N LEU A 2 -10.88 7.45 7.87
CA LEU A 2 -12.08 6.92 7.18
C LEU A 2 -12.46 5.50 7.64
N ALA A 3 -11.50 4.59 7.75
CA ALA A 3 -11.73 3.24 8.31
C ALA A 3 -12.36 3.30 9.71
N ARG A 4 -11.85 4.19 10.57
CA ARG A 4 -12.39 4.44 11.91
C ARG A 4 -13.82 5.00 11.89
N MET A 5 -14.17 5.82 10.89
CA MET A 5 -15.55 6.29 10.72
C MET A 5 -16.50 5.14 10.38
N ILE A 6 -16.08 4.18 9.55
CA ILE A 6 -16.88 2.98 9.22
C ILE A 6 -17.09 2.10 10.46
N GLU A 7 -16.05 1.86 11.26
CA GLU A 7 -16.17 1.12 12.53
C GLU A 7 -17.17 1.78 13.49
N LEU A 8 -17.14 3.11 13.56
CA LEU A 8 -18.00 3.89 14.44
C LEU A 8 -19.38 4.20 13.83
N LYS A 9 -19.73 3.65 12.66
CA LYS A 9 -21.00 3.94 11.97
C LYS A 9 -22.23 3.73 12.86
N GLN A 10 -22.28 2.63 13.61
CA GLN A 10 -23.41 2.33 14.51
C GLN A 10 -23.49 3.31 15.70
N PRO A 11 -22.41 3.50 16.49
CA PRO A 11 -22.36 4.55 17.52
C PRO A 11 -22.73 5.94 17.00
N LEU A 12 -22.20 6.34 15.84
CA LEU A 12 -22.49 7.63 15.22
C LEU A 12 -23.98 7.77 14.88
N THR A 13 -24.57 6.72 14.30
CA THR A 13 -26.02 6.70 14.00
C THR A 13 -26.85 6.83 15.27
N GLY A 14 -26.45 6.16 16.37
CA GLY A 14 -27.06 6.29 17.69
C GLY A 14 -26.95 7.71 18.26
N PHE A 15 -25.78 8.32 18.16
CA PHE A 15 -25.53 9.69 18.58
C PHE A 15 -26.39 10.70 17.81
N PHE A 16 -26.43 10.63 16.47
CA PHE A 16 -27.29 11.50 15.66
C PHE A 16 -28.78 11.30 15.93
N ARG A 17 -29.20 10.07 16.27
CA ARG A 17 -30.56 9.80 16.74
C ARG A 17 -30.84 10.47 18.08
N HIS A 18 -29.89 10.41 19.02
CA HIS A 18 -30.00 11.04 20.33
C HIS A 18 -30.09 12.57 20.22
N LEU A 19 -29.31 13.20 19.34
CA LEU A 19 -29.37 14.65 19.07
C LEU A 19 -30.76 15.14 18.61
N LYS A 20 -31.56 14.27 18.00
CA LYS A 20 -32.94 14.62 17.59
C LYS A 20 -33.93 14.62 18.77
N THR A 21 -33.59 13.98 19.89
CA THR A 21 -34.45 13.90 21.08
C THR A 21 -34.42 15.19 21.91
N ALA A 22 -35.45 15.45 22.72
CA ALA A 22 -35.50 16.61 23.60
C ALA A 22 -34.35 16.64 24.63
N LYS A 23 -33.93 15.46 25.12
CA LYS A 23 -32.79 15.33 26.03
C LYS A 23 -31.47 15.67 25.32
N GLY A 24 -31.23 15.09 24.14
CA GLY A 24 -30.02 15.37 23.37
C GLY A 24 -29.91 16.82 22.91
N LYS A 25 -31.01 17.46 22.52
CA LYS A 25 -31.03 18.90 22.22
C LYS A 25 -30.66 19.76 23.43
N LYS A 26 -31.09 19.36 24.64
CA LYS A 26 -30.73 20.07 25.88
C LYS A 26 -29.29 19.84 26.31
N GLU A 27 -28.76 18.65 26.10
CA GLU A 27 -27.39 18.27 26.47
C GLU A 27 -26.36 18.88 25.51
N PHE A 28 -26.67 18.92 24.21
CA PHE A 28 -25.78 19.37 23.14
C PHE A 28 -26.18 20.72 22.53
N GLN A 29 -26.70 21.66 23.34
CA GLN A 29 -27.20 22.97 22.86
C GLN A 29 -26.14 23.83 22.16
N ARG A 30 -24.87 23.68 22.55
CA ARG A 30 -23.75 24.48 22.02
C ARG A 30 -23.07 23.85 20.80
N VAL A 31 -23.50 22.64 20.40
CA VAL A 31 -22.89 21.95 19.27
C VAL A 31 -23.46 22.55 17.98
N PRO A 32 -22.61 22.99 17.03
CA PRO A 32 -23.08 23.46 15.73
C PRO A 32 -23.85 22.35 15.00
N LYS A 33 -24.61 22.72 13.96
CA LYS A 33 -25.28 21.72 13.10
C LYS A 33 -24.23 20.77 12.51
N LEU A 34 -24.17 19.57 13.07
CA LEU A 34 -23.31 18.51 12.57
C LEU A 34 -23.94 17.87 11.34
N PHE A 35 -23.11 17.62 10.34
CA PHE A 35 -23.51 16.87 9.15
C PHE A 35 -23.61 15.39 9.49
N GLN A 36 -24.78 14.80 9.30
CA GLN A 36 -25.00 13.37 9.45
C GLN A 36 -24.74 12.71 8.09
N PRO A 37 -23.74 11.82 7.95
CA PRO A 37 -23.47 11.14 6.68
C PRO A 37 -24.67 10.30 6.27
N ASP A 38 -25.11 10.48 5.02
CA ASP A 38 -26.19 9.72 4.42
C ASP A 38 -25.69 8.40 3.82
N SER A 39 -26.59 7.58 3.25
CA SER A 39 -26.21 6.31 2.63
C SER A 39 -25.23 6.47 1.47
N LYS A 40 -25.33 7.58 0.71
CA LYS A 40 -24.43 7.91 -0.40
C LYS A 40 -23.03 8.25 0.12
N ASP A 41 -22.93 9.01 1.20
CA ASP A 41 -21.67 9.35 1.86
C ASP A 41 -20.99 8.10 2.40
N TRP A 42 -21.73 7.21 3.07
CA TRP A 42 -21.19 5.95 3.57
C TRP A 42 -20.69 5.06 2.44
N PHE A 43 -21.39 5.02 1.31
CA PHE A 43 -20.95 4.29 0.12
C PHE A 43 -19.67 4.90 -0.46
N THR A 44 -19.62 6.22 -0.59
CA THR A 44 -18.45 6.97 -1.04
C THR A 44 -17.22 6.75 -0.16
N ILE A 45 -17.40 6.77 1.17
CA ILE A 45 -16.30 6.52 2.13
C ILE A 45 -15.69 5.13 1.94
N LYS A 46 -16.49 4.10 1.66
CA LYS A 46 -15.98 2.75 1.39
C LYS A 46 -15.10 2.72 0.13
N TRP A 47 -15.51 3.39 -0.94
CA TRP A 47 -14.72 3.51 -2.16
C TRP A 47 -13.39 4.22 -1.92
N LEU A 48 -13.41 5.32 -1.17
CA LEU A 48 -12.19 6.03 -0.79
C LEU A 48 -11.25 5.16 0.03
N ILE A 49 -11.77 4.32 0.93
CA ILE A 49 -10.95 3.38 1.69
C ILE A 49 -10.30 2.38 0.72
N ALA A 50 -11.06 1.74 -0.17
CA ALA A 50 -10.51 0.76 -1.11
C ALA A 50 -9.42 1.35 -2.04
N LEU A 51 -9.54 2.62 -2.44
CA LEU A 51 -8.49 3.32 -3.20
C LEU A 51 -7.23 3.60 -2.37
N LEU A 52 -7.39 3.98 -1.10
CA LEU A 52 -6.29 4.43 -0.24
C LEU A 52 -5.62 3.29 0.53
N ASP A 53 -6.31 2.17 0.74
CA ASP A 53 -5.81 1.01 1.48
C ASP A 53 -4.48 0.44 0.93
N PRO A 54 -4.29 0.22 -0.39
CA PRO A 54 -3.01 -0.28 -0.89
C PRO A 54 -1.85 0.69 -0.61
N ILE A 55 -2.11 2.00 -0.60
CA ILE A 55 -1.10 3.02 -0.29
C ILE A 55 -0.78 3.00 1.20
N ALA A 56 -1.80 2.91 2.06
CA ALA A 56 -1.64 2.85 3.51
C ALA A 56 -0.87 1.58 3.92
N ALA A 57 -1.27 0.41 3.39
CA ALA A 57 -0.61 -0.87 3.65
C ALA A 57 0.85 -0.87 3.20
N THR A 58 1.14 -0.30 2.03
CA THR A 58 2.52 -0.14 1.54
C THR A 58 3.33 0.80 2.41
N SER A 59 2.74 1.93 2.83
CA SER A 59 3.44 2.91 3.66
C SER A 59 3.81 2.33 5.03
N GLU A 60 2.92 1.53 5.63
CA GLU A 60 3.21 0.80 6.86
C GLU A 60 4.29 -0.26 6.64
N LEU A 61 4.24 -0.99 5.53
CA LEU A 61 5.24 -2.01 5.20
C LEU A 61 6.63 -1.41 5.01
N LEU A 62 6.75 -0.29 4.31
CA LEU A 62 8.02 0.37 4.03
C LEU A 62 8.54 1.19 5.22
N GLY A 63 7.63 1.79 6.01
CA GLY A 63 7.99 2.62 7.17
C GLY A 63 8.20 1.84 8.47
N GLY A 64 7.67 0.62 8.57
CA GLY A 64 7.65 -0.17 9.81
C GLY A 64 8.77 -1.20 9.95
N GLN A 65 9.77 -1.22 9.07
CA GLN A 65 10.81 -2.26 9.08
C GLN A 65 12.14 -1.73 9.60
N GLY A 66 12.73 -2.46 10.55
CA GLY A 66 14.07 -2.20 11.07
C GLY A 66 15.21 -2.72 10.18
N TYR A 67 14.92 -3.10 8.93
CA TYR A 67 15.88 -3.60 7.96
C TYR A 67 15.73 -2.85 6.62
N PRO A 68 16.73 -2.88 5.72
CA PRO A 68 16.66 -2.15 4.46
C PRO A 68 15.44 -2.54 3.62
N THR A 69 14.55 -1.58 3.38
CA THR A 69 13.29 -1.77 2.64
C THR A 69 13.38 -1.42 1.16
N LEU A 70 14.55 -0.97 0.69
CA LEU A 70 14.72 -0.49 -0.68
C LEU A 70 14.39 -1.58 -1.72
N ALA A 71 14.76 -2.83 -1.46
CA ALA A 71 14.41 -3.97 -2.31
C ALA A 71 12.89 -4.20 -2.40
N LEU A 72 12.10 -3.76 -1.41
CA LEU A 72 10.64 -3.87 -1.40
C LEU A 72 9.97 -2.70 -2.13
N ALA A 73 10.66 -1.57 -2.33
CA ALA A 73 10.06 -0.34 -2.84
C ALA A 73 9.41 -0.55 -4.22
N PHE A 74 10.15 -1.09 -5.18
CA PHE A 74 9.63 -1.35 -6.52
C PHE A 74 8.43 -2.33 -6.53
N PRO A 75 8.49 -3.52 -5.90
CA PRO A 75 7.35 -4.43 -5.82
C PRO A 75 6.12 -3.79 -5.19
N CYS A 76 6.29 -3.01 -4.13
CA CYS A 76 5.17 -2.35 -3.47
C CYS A 76 4.53 -1.29 -4.39
N LEU A 77 5.33 -0.49 -5.08
CA LEU A 77 4.82 0.48 -6.07
C LEU A 77 4.05 -0.24 -7.19
N ARG A 78 4.60 -1.34 -7.71
CA ARG A 78 3.95 -2.13 -8.75
C ARG A 78 2.63 -2.74 -8.27
N GLN A 79 2.55 -3.15 -7.00
CA GLN A 79 1.33 -3.69 -6.41
C GLN A 79 0.25 -2.62 -6.23
N ILE A 80 0.62 -1.40 -5.82
CA ILE A 80 -0.31 -0.25 -5.79
C ILE A 80 -0.84 0.01 -7.20
N GLU A 81 0.05 0.12 -8.18
CA GLU A 81 -0.31 0.39 -9.58
C GLU A 81 -1.33 -0.61 -10.12
N ARG A 82 -1.07 -1.92 -9.93
CA ARG A 82 -2.02 -2.97 -10.35
C ARG A 82 -3.35 -2.85 -9.67
N THR A 83 -3.36 -2.56 -8.37
CA THR A 83 -4.59 -2.43 -7.59
C THR A 83 -5.42 -1.23 -8.08
N LEU A 84 -4.78 -0.08 -8.35
CA LEU A 84 -5.46 1.10 -8.88
C LEU A 84 -5.98 0.90 -10.32
N LYS A 85 -5.29 0.07 -11.13
CA LYS A 85 -5.70 -0.27 -12.51
C LYS A 85 -6.80 -1.31 -12.60
N ARG A 86 -7.20 -1.95 -11.49
CA ARG A 86 -8.28 -2.94 -11.50
C ARG A 86 -9.63 -2.29 -11.76
N ASP A 87 -10.30 -2.77 -12.81
CA ASP A 87 -11.65 -2.34 -13.16
C ASP A 87 -12.70 -2.83 -12.15
N ASP A 88 -12.48 -4.01 -11.58
CA ASP A 88 -13.34 -4.74 -10.66
C ASP A 88 -13.15 -4.38 -9.17
N LEU A 89 -12.35 -3.35 -8.87
CA LEU A 89 -11.89 -3.03 -7.51
C LEU A 89 -13.04 -2.85 -6.49
N PHE A 90 -14.25 -2.58 -6.95
CA PHE A 90 -15.40 -2.24 -6.11
C PHE A 90 -16.66 -3.04 -6.40
N ASP A 91 -16.55 -4.10 -7.21
CA ASP A 91 -17.70 -4.90 -7.61
C ASP A 91 -18.38 -5.53 -6.39
N GLU A 92 -17.60 -5.98 -5.39
CA GLU A 92 -18.14 -6.54 -4.16
C GLU A 92 -18.94 -5.51 -3.34
N GLU A 93 -18.39 -4.31 -3.12
CA GLU A 93 -19.10 -3.23 -2.43
C GLU A 93 -20.34 -2.76 -3.20
N ALA A 94 -20.27 -2.73 -4.53
CA ALA A 94 -21.40 -2.37 -5.38
C ALA A 94 -22.52 -3.41 -5.30
N LEU A 95 -22.22 -4.70 -5.19
CA LEU A 95 -23.23 -5.76 -5.02
C LEU A 95 -23.99 -5.66 -3.69
N LEU A 96 -23.34 -5.18 -2.64
CA LEU A 96 -23.93 -5.05 -1.30
C LEU A 96 -24.89 -3.86 -1.15
N VAL A 97 -24.91 -2.94 -2.12
CA VAL A 97 -25.82 -1.80 -2.11
C VAL A 97 -27.02 -2.13 -2.98
N GLU A 98 -28.21 -2.15 -2.36
CA GLU A 98 -29.51 -2.23 -3.04
C GLU A 98 -29.60 -1.21 -4.17
N ASP A 99 -30.44 -1.46 -5.18
CA ASP A 99 -30.55 -0.62 -6.38
C ASP A 99 -31.09 0.77 -6.04
N ALA A 100 -30.18 1.63 -5.60
CA ALA A 100 -30.46 2.95 -5.07
C ALA A 100 -30.16 4.00 -6.15
N PRO A 101 -30.97 5.07 -6.26
CA PRO A 101 -30.84 6.05 -7.34
C PRO A 101 -29.50 6.80 -7.34
N TYR A 102 -28.79 6.83 -6.21
CA TYR A 102 -27.48 7.46 -6.09
C TYR A 102 -26.31 6.55 -6.50
N LYS A 103 -26.54 5.23 -6.66
CA LYS A 103 -25.49 4.23 -6.84
C LYS A 103 -24.67 4.52 -8.10
N GLN A 104 -25.32 4.59 -9.26
CA GLN A 104 -24.64 4.82 -10.54
C GLN A 104 -23.84 6.13 -10.54
N THR A 105 -24.44 7.22 -10.04
CA THR A 105 -23.75 8.52 -9.95
C THR A 105 -22.47 8.46 -9.10
N VAL A 106 -22.48 7.70 -8.00
CA VAL A 106 -21.28 7.50 -7.19
C VAL A 106 -20.27 6.61 -7.92
N LEU A 107 -20.71 5.55 -8.60
CA LEU A 107 -19.82 4.68 -9.40
C LEU A 107 -19.08 5.49 -10.47
N ASP A 108 -19.79 6.32 -11.23
CA ASP A 108 -19.20 7.12 -12.31
C ASP A 108 -18.18 8.14 -11.76
N LEU A 109 -18.55 8.82 -10.67
CA LEU A 109 -17.66 9.77 -10.01
C LEU A 109 -16.40 9.07 -9.48
N MET A 110 -16.57 7.96 -8.78
CA MET A 110 -15.43 7.26 -8.16
C MET A 110 -14.54 6.57 -9.20
N THR A 111 -15.10 6.13 -10.34
CA THR A 111 -14.32 5.65 -11.49
C THR A 111 -13.45 6.78 -12.04
N THR A 112 -14.00 7.98 -12.17
CA THR A 112 -13.23 9.17 -12.58
C THR A 112 -12.10 9.47 -11.58
N VAL A 113 -12.39 9.40 -10.28
CA VAL A 113 -11.38 9.57 -9.21
C VAL A 113 -10.30 8.50 -9.31
N ARG A 114 -10.66 7.22 -9.52
CA ARG A 114 -9.69 6.13 -9.71
C ARG A 114 -8.75 6.42 -10.87
N LEU A 115 -9.30 6.80 -12.03
CA LEU A 115 -8.49 7.13 -13.21
C LEU A 115 -7.54 8.31 -12.94
N ALA A 116 -8.00 9.33 -12.22
CA ALA A 116 -7.14 10.42 -11.79
C ALA A 116 -6.02 9.97 -10.83
N PHE A 117 -6.30 9.03 -9.93
CA PHE A 117 -5.29 8.43 -9.06
C PHE A 117 -4.26 7.62 -9.84
N VAL A 118 -4.68 6.83 -10.84
CA VAL A 118 -3.77 6.10 -11.74
C VAL A 118 -2.86 7.07 -12.47
N ASP A 119 -3.41 8.11 -13.10
CA ASP A 119 -2.64 9.11 -13.84
C ASP A 119 -1.67 9.89 -12.92
N LEU A 120 -2.11 10.28 -11.72
CA LEU A 120 -1.22 10.89 -10.73
C LEU A 120 -0.10 9.95 -10.28
N PHE A 121 -0.41 8.66 -10.10
CA PHE A 121 0.56 7.65 -9.70
C PHE A 121 1.61 7.44 -10.79
N GLU A 122 1.18 7.22 -12.03
CA GLU A 122 2.06 7.05 -13.19
C GLU A 122 2.95 8.27 -13.39
N ARG A 123 2.39 9.49 -13.35
CA ARG A 123 3.17 10.72 -13.46
C ARG A 123 4.18 10.90 -12.33
N ARG A 124 3.82 10.54 -11.09
CA ARG A 124 4.73 10.63 -9.94
C ARG A 124 5.92 9.68 -10.06
N PHE A 125 5.70 8.54 -10.70
CA PHE A 125 6.63 7.42 -10.75
C PHE A 125 7.14 7.12 -12.18
N ALA A 126 7.01 8.07 -13.10
CA ALA A 126 7.47 7.93 -14.49
C ALA A 126 8.99 7.75 -14.58
N ASP A 127 9.74 8.53 -13.80
CA ASP A 127 11.20 8.56 -13.82
C ASP A 127 11.81 7.74 -12.66
N LEU A 128 11.29 6.53 -12.41
CA LEU A 128 11.89 5.65 -11.41
C LEU A 128 13.31 5.24 -11.86
N PRO A 129 14.30 5.29 -10.95
CA PRO A 129 15.60 4.71 -11.23
C PRO A 129 15.48 3.24 -11.61
N THR A 130 16.06 2.86 -12.75
CA THR A 130 16.12 1.47 -13.21
C THR A 130 16.79 0.57 -12.17
N ASP A 131 17.65 1.14 -11.32
CA ASP A 131 18.31 0.40 -10.25
C ASP A 131 17.34 -0.23 -9.25
N LEU A 132 16.20 0.42 -8.99
CA LEU A 132 15.21 -0.11 -8.06
C LEU A 132 14.66 -1.47 -8.52
N LEU A 133 14.67 -1.73 -9.83
CA LEU A 133 14.22 -2.99 -10.39
C LEU A 133 15.18 -4.13 -10.06
N TRP A 134 16.49 -3.96 -10.27
CA TRP A 134 17.46 -5.02 -9.97
C TRP A 134 17.78 -5.11 -8.47
N ILE A 135 17.69 -4.00 -7.72
CA ILE A 135 17.84 -4.00 -6.25
C ILE A 135 16.76 -4.89 -5.61
N SER A 136 15.55 -4.95 -6.18
CA SER A 136 14.52 -5.87 -5.70
C SER A 136 14.90 -7.35 -5.79
N TYR A 137 15.76 -7.73 -6.74
CA TYR A 137 16.25 -9.10 -6.87
C TYR A 137 17.30 -9.48 -5.81
N LEU A 138 17.81 -8.50 -5.05
CA LEU A 138 18.65 -8.78 -3.90
C LEU A 138 17.87 -9.43 -2.75
N ASP A 139 16.54 -9.30 -2.71
CA ASP A 139 15.71 -10.07 -1.79
C ASP A 139 15.34 -11.43 -2.44
N PRO A 140 15.83 -12.56 -1.91
CA PRO A 140 15.56 -13.89 -2.49
C PRO A 140 14.06 -14.21 -2.58
N ARG A 141 13.24 -13.59 -1.72
CA ARG A 141 11.79 -13.80 -1.69
C ARG A 141 11.08 -13.16 -2.89
N LEU A 142 11.74 -12.23 -3.58
CA LEU A 142 11.22 -11.48 -4.72
C LEU A 142 11.72 -12.01 -6.07
N THR A 143 12.43 -13.14 -6.11
CA THR A 143 12.97 -13.71 -7.35
C THR A 143 11.91 -14.09 -8.40
N ASN A 144 10.65 -14.28 -7.99
CA ASN A 144 9.51 -14.55 -8.87
C ASN A 144 8.38 -13.55 -8.61
N MET A 145 8.63 -12.24 -8.71
CA MET A 145 7.59 -11.24 -8.50
C MET A 145 6.45 -11.48 -9.49
N GLU A 146 5.24 -11.73 -8.98
CA GLU A 146 4.04 -11.75 -9.81
C GLU A 146 3.88 -10.35 -10.41
N GLY A 147 3.76 -10.26 -11.74
CA GLY A 147 3.42 -9.06 -12.53
C GLY A 147 4.59 -8.14 -12.95
N LEU A 148 5.81 -8.66 -13.01
CA LEU A 148 6.85 -8.15 -13.92
C LEU A 148 6.69 -8.81 -15.30
N THR A 149 6.98 -8.08 -16.38
CA THR A 149 7.07 -8.70 -17.71
C THR A 149 8.38 -9.48 -17.84
N ASN A 150 8.42 -10.46 -18.75
CA ASN A 150 9.65 -11.22 -19.01
C ASN A 150 10.84 -10.32 -19.39
N ASP A 151 10.58 -9.19 -20.05
CA ASP A 151 11.63 -8.25 -20.45
C ASP A 151 12.17 -7.46 -19.26
N GLN A 152 11.30 -7.03 -18.34
CA GLN A 152 11.72 -6.40 -17.09
C GLN A 152 12.53 -7.38 -16.21
N CYS A 153 12.16 -8.66 -16.19
CA CYS A 153 12.94 -9.67 -15.48
C CYS A 153 14.36 -9.81 -16.06
N LYS A 154 14.50 -9.78 -17.39
CA LYS A 154 15.81 -9.84 -18.05
C LYS A 154 16.64 -8.60 -17.74
N GLU A 155 16.03 -7.42 -17.84
CA GLU A 155 16.66 -6.14 -17.54
C GLU A 155 17.18 -6.10 -16.09
N ALA A 156 16.38 -6.59 -15.14
CA ALA A 156 16.77 -6.70 -13.74
C ALA A 156 18.00 -7.59 -13.54
N ILE A 157 18.03 -8.76 -14.20
CA ILE A 157 19.15 -9.71 -14.10
C ILE A 157 20.40 -9.11 -14.73
N THR A 158 20.29 -8.48 -15.90
CA THR A 158 21.42 -7.81 -16.56
C THR A 158 21.98 -6.70 -15.69
N GLY A 159 21.13 -5.82 -15.15
CA GLY A 159 21.55 -4.76 -14.23
C GLY A 159 22.25 -5.28 -12.98
N LEU A 160 21.77 -6.40 -12.41
CA LEU A 160 22.41 -7.04 -11.27
C LEU A 160 23.82 -7.57 -11.60
N ILE A 161 23.99 -8.20 -12.77
CA ILE A 161 25.29 -8.70 -13.23
C ILE A 161 26.26 -7.54 -13.48
N ASP A 162 25.80 -6.49 -14.16
CA ASP A 162 26.62 -5.31 -14.45
C ASP A 162 27.06 -4.61 -13.16
N ALA A 163 26.16 -4.46 -12.19
CA ALA A 163 26.47 -3.92 -10.87
C ALA A 163 27.50 -4.79 -10.13
N ALA A 164 27.39 -6.12 -10.19
CA ALA A 164 28.37 -7.02 -9.58
C ALA A 164 29.76 -6.92 -10.24
N ILE A 165 29.82 -6.80 -11.56
CA ILE A 165 31.08 -6.59 -12.29
C ILE A 165 31.70 -5.23 -11.92
N ALA A 166 30.89 -4.18 -11.83
CA ALA A 166 31.33 -2.86 -11.42
C ALA A 166 31.91 -2.85 -9.99
N MET A 167 31.27 -3.54 -9.04
CA MET A 167 31.80 -3.70 -7.69
C MET A 167 33.12 -4.48 -7.68
N ALA A 168 33.20 -5.60 -8.42
CA ALA A 168 34.42 -6.41 -8.48
C ALA A 168 35.60 -5.64 -9.11
N THR A 169 35.34 -4.76 -10.07
CA THR A 169 36.38 -3.90 -10.67
C THR A 169 36.80 -2.77 -9.73
N GLN A 170 35.87 -2.19 -8.98
CA GLN A 170 36.18 -1.20 -7.93
C GLN A 170 36.96 -1.81 -6.77
N ASP A 171 36.63 -3.03 -6.33
CA ASP A 171 37.37 -3.74 -5.27
C ASP A 171 38.81 -4.07 -5.68
N ASN A 172 39.04 -4.45 -6.94
CA ASN A 172 40.39 -4.67 -7.46
C ASN A 172 41.23 -3.38 -7.50
N LEU A 173 40.60 -2.23 -7.77
CA LEU A 173 41.25 -0.91 -7.74
C LEU A 173 41.52 -0.44 -6.30
N ASN A 174 40.59 -0.68 -5.37
CA ASN A 174 40.72 -0.33 -3.96
C ASN A 174 41.74 -1.24 -3.23
N GLN A 175 41.83 -2.52 -3.58
CA GLN A 175 42.90 -3.42 -3.08
C GLN A 175 44.29 -2.99 -3.56
N SER A 176 44.38 -2.27 -4.68
CA SER A 176 45.64 -1.71 -5.18
C SER A 176 46.03 -0.41 -4.47
N GLN A 177 45.17 0.16 -3.62
CA GLN A 177 45.37 1.43 -2.92
C GLN A 177 44.78 1.42 -1.49
N SER A 178 45.36 0.66 -0.54
CA SER A 178 45.62 1.08 0.88
C SER A 178 45.91 -0.10 1.83
N PRO A 179 46.64 0.12 2.97
CA PRO A 179 47.03 -0.89 3.96
C PRO A 179 45.97 -1.14 5.06
N GLN A 180 46.10 -2.32 5.69
CA GLN A 180 45.25 -2.97 6.71
C GLN A 180 44.91 -2.15 7.98
N SER A 181 43.69 -2.37 8.51
CA SER A 181 43.24 -2.33 9.93
C SER A 181 41.72 -2.07 9.92
N ASP A 182 40.82 -2.59 10.75
CA ASP A 182 40.77 -3.62 11.80
C ASP A 182 39.28 -4.01 11.90
N LYS A 183 39.01 -5.23 12.37
CA LYS A 183 37.65 -5.70 12.66
C LYS A 183 37.19 -5.14 14.00
N ASP A 184 35.92 -4.70 14.09
CA ASP A 184 35.14 -4.93 15.30
C ASP A 184 33.62 -5.07 15.08
N SER A 185 33.10 -6.10 15.76
CA SER A 185 31.76 -6.48 16.26
C SER A 185 30.65 -5.38 16.38
N ASN A 186 29.32 -5.59 16.48
CA ASN A 186 28.45 -6.63 17.07
C ASN A 186 26.92 -6.27 16.83
N VAL A 187 26.03 -7.27 16.63
CA VAL A 187 24.76 -7.61 17.39
C VAL A 187 23.71 -6.48 17.65
N SER A 188 22.36 -6.60 17.45
CA SER A 188 21.35 -7.53 18.01
C SER A 188 19.89 -7.21 17.58
N GLN A 189 18.99 -8.22 17.66
CA GLN A 189 17.57 -8.24 18.14
C GLN A 189 16.56 -7.15 17.67
N GLY A 190 15.33 -7.41 17.18
CA GLY A 190 14.35 -8.48 17.39
C GLY A 190 13.14 -7.95 18.18
N SER A 191 11.91 -7.89 17.62
CA SER A 191 10.61 -7.96 18.33
C SER A 191 9.39 -7.81 17.38
N SER A 192 8.18 -8.06 17.88
CA SER A 192 7.11 -8.89 17.28
C SER A 192 5.68 -8.29 17.25
N ILE A 193 4.95 -8.52 16.13
CA ILE A 193 3.49 -8.87 15.97
C ILE A 193 2.43 -7.74 16.22
N PRO A 194 1.32 -7.55 15.42
CA PRO A 194 0.22 -8.50 15.09
C PRO A 194 0.04 -8.92 13.61
N LYS A 195 -0.48 -10.13 13.43
CA LYS A 195 -0.36 -10.99 12.23
C LYS A 195 -1.53 -10.97 11.22
N LYS A 196 -2.60 -10.20 11.40
CA LYS A 196 -3.82 -10.37 10.56
C LYS A 196 -3.94 -9.46 9.33
N GLN A 197 -3.30 -8.29 9.31
CA GLN A 197 -3.34 -7.35 8.18
C GLN A 197 -2.13 -7.47 7.24
N ARG A 198 -1.05 -8.10 7.73
CA ARG A 198 0.16 -8.42 6.96
C ARG A 198 -0.12 -9.30 5.75
N THR A 199 -1.14 -10.15 5.81
CA THR A 199 -1.33 -11.25 4.87
C THR A 199 -1.64 -10.78 3.45
N THR A 200 -2.45 -9.72 3.25
CA THR A 200 -2.89 -9.32 1.90
C THR A 200 -1.83 -8.52 1.14
N ALA A 201 -1.12 -7.61 1.81
CA ALA A 201 -0.01 -6.88 1.21
C ALA A 201 1.21 -7.78 0.95
N LEU A 202 1.52 -8.71 1.87
CA LEU A 202 2.60 -9.66 1.69
C LEU A 202 2.27 -10.72 0.61
N GLU A 203 1.02 -11.19 0.49
CA GLU A 203 0.64 -12.14 -0.57
C GLU A 203 0.77 -11.51 -1.97
N GLY A 204 0.46 -10.22 -2.13
CA GLY A 204 0.65 -9.50 -3.40
C GLY A 204 2.13 -9.23 -3.75
N VAL A 205 2.98 -9.01 -2.74
CA VAL A 205 4.41 -8.71 -2.92
C VAL A 205 5.27 -9.97 -3.06
N PHE A 206 4.96 -11.03 -2.31
CA PHE A 206 5.77 -12.26 -2.22
C PHE A 206 5.15 -13.49 -2.92
N GLY A 207 3.94 -13.37 -3.47
CA GLY A 207 3.22 -14.47 -4.10
C GLY A 207 2.84 -15.60 -3.12
N LYS A 208 2.19 -16.65 -3.65
CA LYS A 208 1.58 -17.75 -2.85
C LYS A 208 2.56 -18.63 -2.06
N ARG A 209 3.89 -18.47 -2.19
CA ARG A 209 4.90 -19.32 -1.53
C ARG A 209 5.21 -18.93 -0.07
N ALA A 210 4.76 -17.78 0.42
CA ALA A 210 4.99 -17.34 1.80
C ALA A 210 4.30 -18.20 2.90
N ARG A 211 3.63 -19.30 2.53
CA ARG A 211 2.99 -20.26 3.47
C ARG A 211 3.85 -21.44 3.87
N ARG A 212 5.03 -21.63 3.28
CA ARG A 212 5.98 -22.63 3.76
C ARG A 212 7.02 -21.89 4.59
N ASP A 213 7.08 -22.24 5.87
CA ASP A 213 7.92 -21.66 6.93
C ASP A 213 7.17 -20.66 7.83
N ALA A 214 6.10 -21.18 8.46
CA ALA A 214 5.58 -20.69 9.74
C ALA A 214 5.57 -21.85 10.74
#